data_AF-A0A844T8B2-F1
#
_entry.id   AF-A0A844T8B2-F1
#
_cell.length_a   1.000
_cell.length_b   1.000
_cell.length_c   1.000
_cell.angle_alpha   90.00
_cell.angle_beta   90.00
_cell.angle_gamma   90.00
#
_symmetry.space_group_name_H-M   'P 1'
#
loop_
_entity.id
_entity.type
_entity.pdbx_description
1 polymer ?
#
loop_
_entity_poly.entity_id
_entity_poly.type
_entity_poly.pdbx_seq_one_letter_code
_entity_poly.pdbx_strand_id
1 'polypeptide(L)'
;MPIVRADRLTRISAALLRAAGASEDEADAVAVGCVNANLAGHDSHGVIAVPTYIDRIKAGHIVPGAKWSVVQESPTTTVIDGHWGFGFHVNAKAMALTIEKAKTTNLAACTVFRQSHVGRLAAYPLMAMREGMIGIATADSGRSPKHVAPFGGREARLGTNPISIAVPSDLDAPFYLDMATSAVAAGKIQLAVARGEEIPTGWIIDAEGRHTTDPTQYRKGGALLPLGGTEGYKGSGLAAMVEVLCGLLTGLGFGVEPTGRHNDGCFMAVFNVAAFRPLKEFKREVAEFARYLKSTPPSEGSKGVFYPGEIEGLREQQRLRDGIEIEDATWEKLRALAREYRLDTVLDLA
;
A
#
# COMPACT_ATOMS: atom_id res chain seq x y z
N MET A 1 -12.76 -21.58 0.67
CA MET A 1 -12.63 -20.11 0.74
C MET A 1 -14.00 -19.48 0.98
N PRO A 2 -14.27 -18.92 2.18
CA PRO A 2 -15.52 -18.21 2.43
C PRO A 2 -15.62 -16.90 1.63
N ILE A 3 -16.84 -16.55 1.22
CA ILE A 3 -17.18 -15.26 0.63
C ILE A 3 -17.86 -14.42 1.71
N VAL A 4 -17.29 -13.25 2.03
CA VAL A 4 -17.73 -12.43 3.15
C VAL A 4 -18.02 -11.00 2.70
N ARG A 5 -19.11 -10.42 3.19
CA ARG A 5 -19.47 -9.03 2.91
C ARG A 5 -18.43 -8.07 3.50
N ALA A 6 -18.14 -6.97 2.78
CA ALA A 6 -17.14 -5.99 3.18
C ALA A 6 -17.42 -5.39 4.57
N ASP A 7 -18.66 -5.02 4.88
CA ASP A 7 -19.06 -4.49 6.19
C ASP A 7 -18.83 -5.48 7.33
N ARG A 8 -19.06 -6.78 7.07
CA ARG A 8 -18.80 -7.85 8.03
C ARG A 8 -17.31 -8.03 8.26
N LEU A 9 -16.49 -8.03 7.19
CA LEU A 9 -15.03 -8.11 7.31
C LEU A 9 -14.44 -6.90 8.05
N THR A 10 -14.96 -5.69 7.81
CA THR A 10 -14.54 -4.50 8.55
C THR A 10 -14.84 -4.64 10.04
N ARG A 11 -16.07 -5.06 10.39
CA ARG A 11 -16.47 -5.30 11.79
C ARG A 11 -15.60 -6.34 12.49
N ILE A 12 -15.33 -7.47 11.83
CA ILE A 12 -14.45 -8.52 12.37
C ILE A 12 -13.05 -7.97 12.60
N SER A 13 -12.46 -7.33 11.59
CA SER A 13 -11.09 -6.82 11.65
C SER A 13 -10.93 -5.76 12.75
N ALA A 14 -11.87 -4.81 12.82
CA ALA A 14 -11.87 -3.75 13.84
C ALA A 14 -12.04 -4.33 15.25
N ALA A 15 -12.95 -5.30 15.45
CA ALA A 15 -13.15 -5.93 16.75
C ALA A 15 -11.89 -6.66 17.25
N LEU A 16 -11.20 -7.41 16.38
CA LEU A 16 -9.96 -8.09 16.73
C LEU A 16 -8.83 -7.10 17.08
N LEU A 17 -8.70 -6.01 16.33
CA LEU A 17 -7.69 -4.97 16.61
C LEU A 17 -7.98 -4.24 17.92
N ARG A 18 -9.25 -3.94 18.23
CA ARG A 18 -9.64 -3.36 19.52
C ARG A 18 -9.34 -4.31 20.68
N ALA A 19 -9.63 -5.60 20.52
CA ALA A 19 -9.28 -6.61 21.53
C ALA A 19 -7.76 -6.74 21.73
N ALA A 20 -6.97 -6.45 20.68
CA ALA A 20 -5.52 -6.36 20.76
C ALA A 20 -4.99 -5.01 21.32
N GLY A 21 -5.88 -4.09 21.72
CA GLY A 21 -5.53 -2.84 22.42
C GLY A 21 -5.58 -1.58 21.56
N ALA A 22 -5.94 -1.66 20.28
CA ALA A 22 -6.16 -0.48 19.44
C ALA A 22 -7.36 0.35 19.94
N SER A 23 -7.24 1.67 19.86
CA SER A 23 -8.40 2.56 20.00
C SER A 23 -9.40 2.34 18.86
N GLU A 24 -10.62 2.88 19.02
CA GLU A 24 -11.66 2.80 17.98
C GLU A 24 -11.18 3.39 16.65
N ASP A 25 -10.67 4.62 16.66
CA ASP A 25 -10.17 5.29 15.46
C ASP A 25 -9.00 4.55 14.78
N GLU A 26 -8.13 3.89 15.56
CA GLU A 26 -7.00 3.12 15.03
C GLU A 26 -7.50 1.82 14.38
N ALA A 27 -8.36 1.09 15.09
CA ALA A 27 -8.93 -0.16 14.61
C ALA A 27 -9.75 0.06 13.33
N ASP A 28 -10.55 1.13 13.28
CA ASP A 28 -11.35 1.47 12.11
C ASP A 28 -10.46 1.86 10.92
N ALA A 29 -9.43 2.69 11.14
CA ALA A 29 -8.51 3.09 10.07
C ALA A 29 -7.82 1.87 9.42
N VAL A 30 -7.33 0.93 10.24
CA VAL A 30 -6.67 -0.30 9.76
C VAL A 30 -7.68 -1.24 9.11
N ALA A 31 -8.83 -1.49 9.74
CA ALA A 31 -9.86 -2.39 9.21
C ALA A 31 -10.40 -1.91 7.86
N VAL A 32 -10.78 -0.63 7.76
CA VAL A 32 -11.24 -0.02 6.51
C VAL A 32 -10.14 -0.04 5.46
N GLY A 33 -8.90 0.28 5.83
CA GLY A 33 -7.76 0.24 4.90
C GLY A 33 -7.51 -1.15 4.32
N CYS A 34 -7.50 -2.18 5.16
CA CYS A 34 -7.38 -3.58 4.74
C CYS A 34 -8.55 -4.02 3.85
N VAL A 35 -9.79 -3.76 4.26
CA VAL A 35 -10.96 -4.17 3.46
C VAL A 35 -11.02 -3.41 2.13
N ASN A 36 -10.63 -2.14 2.08
CA ASN A 36 -10.52 -1.39 0.83
C ASN A 36 -9.41 -1.95 -0.09
N ALA A 37 -8.32 -2.46 0.47
CA ALA A 37 -7.31 -3.17 -0.32
C ALA A 37 -7.88 -4.47 -0.91
N ASN A 38 -8.66 -5.23 -0.13
CA ASN A 38 -9.39 -6.38 -0.66
C ASN A 38 -10.40 -5.96 -1.73
N LEU A 39 -11.23 -4.93 -1.53
CA LEU A 39 -12.18 -4.48 -2.54
C LEU A 39 -11.50 -4.15 -3.87
N ALA A 40 -10.37 -3.44 -3.83
CA ALA A 40 -9.58 -3.11 -5.01
C ALA A 40 -8.83 -4.31 -5.63
N GLY A 41 -8.81 -5.49 -5.00
CA GLY A 41 -8.08 -6.66 -5.49
C GLY A 41 -6.62 -6.79 -5.08
N HIS A 42 -6.20 -6.02 -4.10
CA HIS A 42 -4.85 -6.02 -3.55
C HIS A 42 -4.81 -6.82 -2.26
N ASP A 43 -5.18 -8.11 -2.36
CA ASP A 43 -5.43 -8.98 -1.21
C ASP A 43 -4.22 -9.14 -0.27
N SER A 44 -3.00 -8.99 -0.79
CA SER A 44 -1.76 -9.02 0.02
C SER A 44 -1.64 -7.88 1.04
N HIS A 45 -2.40 -6.79 0.87
CA HIS A 45 -2.48 -5.67 1.82
C HIS A 45 -3.84 -5.62 2.53
N GLY A 46 -4.66 -6.66 2.33
CA GLY A 46 -6.00 -6.76 2.89
C GLY A 46 -6.05 -7.36 4.29
N VAL A 47 -7.19 -7.97 4.64
CA VAL A 47 -7.43 -8.56 5.96
C VAL A 47 -6.43 -9.67 6.34
N ILE A 48 -5.71 -10.22 5.35
CA ILE A 48 -4.59 -11.14 5.57
C ILE A 48 -3.48 -10.55 6.47
N ALA A 49 -3.35 -9.22 6.50
CA ALA A 49 -2.34 -8.52 7.29
C ALA A 49 -2.76 -8.33 8.76
N VAL A 50 -4.06 -8.45 9.10
CA VAL A 50 -4.58 -8.20 10.45
C VAL A 50 -3.91 -9.09 11.52
N PRO A 51 -3.78 -10.42 11.33
CA PRO A 51 -3.05 -11.26 12.27
C PRO A 51 -1.60 -10.79 12.49
N THR A 52 -0.90 -10.41 11.42
CA THR A 52 0.48 -9.90 11.52
C THR A 52 0.56 -8.58 12.26
N TYR A 53 -0.42 -7.69 12.15
CA TYR A 53 -0.45 -6.47 12.96
C TYR A 53 -0.65 -6.80 14.44
N ILE A 54 -1.52 -7.74 14.78
CA ILE A 54 -1.73 -8.20 16.16
C ILE A 54 -0.43 -8.83 16.72
N ASP A 55 0.26 -9.65 15.94
CA ASP A 55 1.56 -10.21 16.33
C ASP A 55 2.61 -9.10 16.58
N ARG A 56 2.60 -8.05 15.74
CA ARG A 56 3.50 -6.89 15.91
C ARG A 56 3.13 -6.02 17.11
N ILE A 57 1.87 -5.98 17.52
CA ILE A 57 1.45 -5.37 18.79
C ILE A 57 2.02 -6.19 19.96
N LYS A 58 1.83 -7.52 19.93
CA LYS A 58 2.35 -8.44 20.95
C LYS A 58 3.88 -8.34 21.10
N ALA A 59 4.59 -8.11 19.99
CA ALA A 59 6.04 -7.88 19.96
C ALA A 59 6.47 -6.44 20.34
N GLY A 60 5.53 -5.52 20.61
CA GLY A 60 5.82 -4.12 20.91
C GLY A 60 6.34 -3.30 19.71
N HIS A 61 6.23 -3.84 18.49
CA HIS A 61 6.65 -3.15 17.27
C HIS A 61 5.63 -2.08 16.87
N ILE A 62 4.34 -2.39 17.02
CA ILE A 62 3.23 -1.45 16.91
C ILE A 62 2.80 -1.06 18.33
N VAL A 63 2.60 0.23 18.57
CA VAL A 63 2.18 0.77 19.87
C VAL A 63 0.76 1.31 19.76
N PRO A 64 -0.27 0.55 20.16
CA PRO A 64 -1.64 1.04 20.22
C PRO A 64 -1.78 2.28 21.11
N GLY A 65 -2.58 3.25 20.67
CA GLY A 65 -2.80 4.51 21.39
C GLY A 65 -1.61 5.47 21.33
N ALA A 66 -0.58 5.19 20.51
CA ALA A 66 0.53 6.12 20.31
C ALA A 66 0.03 7.44 19.71
N LYS A 67 0.28 8.54 20.42
CA LYS A 67 -0.05 9.88 19.92
C LYS A 67 1.03 10.34 18.96
N TRP A 68 0.72 10.38 17.67
CA TRP A 68 1.58 11.01 16.66
C TRP A 68 1.77 12.51 16.95
N SER A 69 2.88 13.08 16.50
CA SER A 69 3.21 14.49 16.73
C SER A 69 3.85 15.15 15.51
N VAL A 70 3.50 16.41 15.27
CA VAL A 70 4.23 17.27 14.32
C VAL A 70 5.50 17.77 15.01
N VAL A 71 6.66 17.41 14.47
CA VAL A 71 7.97 17.78 15.04
C VAL A 71 8.58 19.00 14.33
N GLN A 72 8.14 19.29 13.10
CA GLN A 72 8.49 20.49 12.37
C GLN A 72 7.35 20.88 11.43
N GLU A 73 7.09 22.18 11.30
CA GLU A 73 5.98 22.68 10.49
C GLU A 73 6.34 24.00 9.79
N SER A 74 5.84 24.15 8.57
CA SER A 74 5.77 25.43 7.85
C SER A 74 4.37 25.56 7.21
N PRO A 75 4.05 26.67 6.50
CA PRO A 75 2.79 26.77 5.76
C PRO A 75 2.58 25.63 4.77
N THR A 76 3.64 25.13 4.13
CA THR A 76 3.56 24.12 3.05
C THR A 76 4.19 22.77 3.42
N THR A 77 4.77 22.62 4.61
CA THR A 77 5.43 21.36 5.00
C THR A 77 5.11 20.92 6.42
N THR A 78 5.14 19.61 6.64
CA THR A 78 5.00 19.01 7.98
C THR A 78 5.89 17.77 8.11
N VAL A 79 6.59 17.65 9.23
CA VAL A 79 7.37 16.46 9.60
C VAL A 79 6.68 15.80 10.79
N ILE A 80 6.31 14.53 10.65
CA ILE A 80 5.48 13.80 11.61
C ILE A 80 6.21 12.58 12.16
N ASP A 81 6.33 12.52 13.49
CA ASP A 81 6.73 11.30 14.21
C ASP A 81 5.46 10.50 14.55
N GLY A 82 5.34 9.29 14.02
CA GLY A 82 4.22 8.39 14.25
C GLY A 82 4.26 7.66 15.59
N HIS A 83 5.35 7.78 16.35
CA HIS A 83 5.59 7.12 17.65
C HIS A 83 5.26 5.63 17.66
N TRP A 84 5.53 4.99 16.52
CA TRP A 84 5.29 3.58 16.22
C TRP A 84 3.82 3.14 16.25
N GLY A 85 2.91 4.07 16.02
CA GLY A 85 1.49 3.79 15.83
C GLY A 85 1.17 3.04 14.53
N PHE A 86 -0.12 2.82 14.30
CA PHE A 86 -0.61 2.18 13.08
C PHE A 86 -0.39 3.07 11.84
N GLY A 87 0.33 2.56 10.84
CA GLY A 87 0.66 3.31 9.63
C GLY A 87 -0.57 3.83 8.89
N PHE A 88 -1.63 3.02 8.78
CA PHE A 88 -2.93 3.44 8.24
C PHE A 88 -3.48 4.69 8.93
N HIS A 89 -3.47 4.69 10.26
CA HIS A 89 -4.05 5.76 11.06
C HIS A 89 -3.21 7.04 10.98
N VAL A 90 -1.89 6.92 11.12
CA VAL A 90 -0.97 8.07 11.09
C VAL A 90 -0.96 8.72 9.70
N ASN A 91 -0.84 7.96 8.61
CA ASN A 91 -0.79 8.54 7.27
C ASN A 91 -2.14 9.11 6.82
N ALA A 92 -3.28 8.54 7.24
CA ALA A 92 -4.58 9.13 6.95
C ALA A 92 -4.69 10.53 7.59
N LYS A 93 -4.28 10.68 8.85
CA LYS A 93 -4.25 11.98 9.54
C LYS A 93 -3.23 12.95 8.93
N ALA A 94 -2.05 12.45 8.57
CA ALA A 94 -1.01 13.25 7.91
C ALA A 94 -1.47 13.77 6.53
N MET A 95 -2.11 12.92 5.72
CA MET A 95 -2.66 13.31 4.42
C MET A 95 -3.80 14.32 4.59
N ALA A 96 -4.71 14.12 5.55
CA ALA A 96 -5.76 15.10 5.85
C ALA A 96 -5.18 16.47 6.22
N LEU A 97 -4.16 16.53 7.07
CA LEU A 97 -3.46 17.77 7.41
C LEU A 97 -2.80 18.41 6.19
N THR A 98 -2.19 17.61 5.33
CA THR A 98 -1.54 18.08 4.09
C THR A 98 -2.55 18.65 3.09
N ILE A 99 -3.72 18.02 2.96
CA ILE A 99 -4.85 18.51 2.17
C ILE A 99 -5.30 19.88 2.68
N GLU A 100 -5.51 20.03 3.99
CA GLU A 100 -5.96 21.31 4.57
C GLU A 100 -4.94 22.43 4.35
N LYS A 101 -3.64 22.14 4.45
CA LYS A 101 -2.60 23.10 4.08
C LYS A 101 -2.70 23.48 2.60
N ALA A 102 -2.75 22.50 1.71
CA ALA A 102 -2.80 22.72 0.26
C ALA A 102 -4.04 23.53 -0.19
N LYS A 103 -5.17 23.46 0.52
CA LYS A 103 -6.34 24.33 0.27
C LYS A 103 -6.01 25.82 0.42
N THR A 104 -5.06 26.18 1.27
CA THR A 104 -4.68 27.58 1.55
C THR A 104 -3.40 28.00 0.86
N THR A 105 -2.46 27.07 0.62
CA THR A 105 -1.14 27.35 0.05
C THR A 105 -0.95 26.86 -1.38
N ASN A 106 -1.98 26.22 -1.96
CA ASN A 106 -1.97 25.54 -3.26
C ASN A 106 -1.08 24.30 -3.37
N LEU A 107 -0.10 24.14 -2.50
CA LEU A 107 0.74 22.96 -2.43
C LEU A 107 1.17 22.70 -0.98
N ALA A 108 1.22 21.43 -0.61
CA ALA A 108 1.78 21.03 0.66
C ALA A 108 2.40 19.64 0.57
N ALA A 109 3.37 19.36 1.42
CA ALA A 109 3.99 18.04 1.53
C ALA A 109 4.22 17.65 2.99
N CYS A 110 4.25 16.36 3.27
CA CYS A 110 4.61 15.86 4.59
C CYS A 110 5.52 14.64 4.52
N THR A 111 6.34 14.49 5.56
CA THR A 111 7.06 13.26 5.85
C THR A 111 6.52 12.62 7.11
N VAL A 112 6.49 11.28 7.13
CA VAL A 112 6.08 10.50 8.31
C VAL A 112 7.15 9.43 8.57
N PHE A 113 7.60 9.34 9.81
CA PHE A 113 8.60 8.36 10.25
C PHE A 113 8.20 7.70 11.57
N ARG A 114 8.89 6.61 11.94
CA ARG A 114 8.62 5.81 13.15
C ARG A 114 7.15 5.41 13.19
N GLN A 115 6.75 4.65 12.19
CA GLN A 115 5.40 4.11 12.08
C GLN A 115 5.45 2.69 11.56
N SER A 116 4.34 1.99 11.72
CA SER A 116 4.19 0.64 11.18
C SER A 116 3.75 0.65 9.72
N HIS A 117 3.51 -0.55 9.18
CA HIS A 117 3.16 -0.75 7.78
C HIS A 117 1.94 0.06 7.35
N VAL A 118 2.04 0.66 6.15
CA VAL A 118 1.05 1.64 5.65
C VAL A 118 0.00 1.03 4.71
N GLY A 119 0.05 -0.27 4.45
CA GLY A 119 -0.96 -0.95 3.62
C GLY A 119 -0.91 -0.54 2.14
N ARG A 120 -2.07 -0.53 1.49
CA ARG A 120 -2.19 -0.12 0.08
C ARG A 120 -2.04 1.40 -0.03
N LEU A 121 -0.97 1.84 -0.69
CA LEU A 121 -0.54 3.24 -0.68
C LEU A 121 -1.55 4.20 -1.30
N ALA A 122 -2.32 3.77 -2.31
CA ALA A 122 -3.38 4.59 -2.91
C ALA A 122 -4.44 5.10 -1.93
N ALA A 123 -4.58 4.51 -0.74
CA ALA A 123 -5.51 4.99 0.28
C ALA A 123 -5.35 6.49 0.57
N TYR A 124 -4.11 7.01 0.54
CA TYR A 124 -3.81 8.39 0.90
C TYR A 124 -3.97 9.37 -0.28
N PRO A 125 -3.38 9.16 -1.46
CA PRO A 125 -3.62 10.03 -2.61
C PRO A 125 -5.09 10.15 -3.01
N LEU A 126 -5.88 9.07 -2.85
CA LEU A 126 -7.32 9.10 -3.11
C LEU A 126 -8.08 10.06 -2.16
N MET A 127 -7.54 10.37 -0.97
CA MET A 127 -8.11 11.41 -0.10
C MET A 127 -8.00 12.78 -0.75
N ALA A 128 -6.82 13.14 -1.28
CA ALA A 128 -6.61 14.42 -1.96
C ALA A 128 -7.44 14.52 -3.26
N MET A 129 -7.51 13.42 -4.01
CA MET A 129 -8.33 13.31 -5.22
C MET A 129 -9.80 13.66 -4.96
N ARG A 130 -10.38 13.16 -3.85
CA ARG A 130 -11.77 13.43 -3.47
C ARG A 130 -12.04 14.90 -3.17
N GLU A 131 -11.01 15.63 -2.74
CA GLU A 131 -11.04 17.08 -2.48
C GLU A 131 -10.73 17.91 -3.75
N GLY A 132 -10.69 17.29 -4.93
CA GLY A 132 -10.39 17.99 -6.18
C GLY A 132 -8.92 18.36 -6.36
N MET A 133 -8.01 17.70 -5.64
CA MET A 133 -6.57 17.95 -5.66
C MET A 133 -5.79 16.72 -6.16
N ILE A 134 -4.57 16.93 -6.66
CA ILE A 134 -3.68 15.82 -7.01
C ILE A 134 -2.96 15.36 -5.74
N GLY A 135 -2.98 14.06 -5.48
CA GLY A 135 -2.25 13.44 -4.37
C GLY A 135 -1.08 12.60 -4.88
N ILE A 136 0.05 12.66 -4.18
CA ILE A 136 1.19 11.77 -4.35
C ILE A 136 1.52 11.16 -2.99
N ALA A 137 1.83 9.87 -2.98
CA ALA A 137 2.40 9.18 -1.85
C ALA A 137 3.50 8.24 -2.32
N THR A 138 4.58 8.19 -1.56
CA THR A 138 5.64 7.19 -1.67
C THR A 138 5.88 6.60 -0.29
N ALA A 139 6.23 5.32 -0.25
CA ALA A 139 6.60 4.67 1.00
C ALA A 139 7.81 3.77 0.79
N ASP A 140 8.59 3.58 1.84
CA ASP A 140 9.61 2.54 1.91
C ASP A 140 9.41 1.66 3.15
N SER A 141 10.23 0.63 3.26
CA SER A 141 10.28 -0.22 4.45
C SER A 141 11.35 0.22 5.45
N GLY A 142 11.84 1.47 5.35
CA GLY A 142 12.92 2.05 6.15
C GLY A 142 14.07 1.08 6.40
N ARG A 143 14.45 0.91 7.67
CA ARG A 143 15.53 0.00 8.10
C ARG A 143 15.07 -1.46 8.31
N SER A 144 14.10 -1.93 7.54
CA SER A 144 13.67 -3.34 7.52
C SER A 144 14.45 -4.15 6.48
N PRO A 145 14.48 -5.50 6.56
CA PRO A 145 15.07 -6.35 5.54
C PRO A 145 14.59 -5.98 4.13
N LYS A 146 15.54 -5.88 3.21
CA LYS A 146 15.29 -5.47 1.83
C LYS A 146 14.89 -6.67 0.97
N HIS A 147 14.21 -6.41 -0.13
CA HIS A 147 13.60 -7.45 -0.96
C HIS A 147 14.00 -7.42 -2.43
N VAL A 148 14.51 -6.28 -2.91
CA VAL A 148 14.79 -6.03 -4.33
C VAL A 148 16.28 -5.84 -4.55
N ALA A 149 16.84 -6.55 -5.52
CA ALA A 149 18.21 -6.33 -5.97
C ALA A 149 18.25 -5.10 -6.89
N PRO A 150 19.15 -4.12 -6.65
CA PRO A 150 19.41 -3.07 -7.62
C PRO A 150 19.83 -3.68 -8.96
N PHE A 151 19.48 -3.04 -10.07
CA PHE A 151 19.80 -3.54 -11.40
C PHE A 151 21.30 -3.83 -11.55
N GLY A 152 21.63 -5.04 -12.03
CA GLY A 152 23.00 -5.55 -12.13
C GLY A 152 23.58 -6.14 -10.82
N GLY A 153 22.88 -6.01 -9.70
CA GLY A 153 23.21 -6.64 -8.43
C GLY A 153 22.51 -8.00 -8.26
N ARG A 154 22.98 -8.79 -7.28
CA ARG A 154 22.39 -10.09 -6.91
C ARG A 154 21.80 -10.15 -5.50
N GLU A 155 22.01 -9.12 -4.71
CA GLU A 155 21.58 -9.06 -3.31
C GLU A 155 20.49 -8.03 -3.13
N ALA A 156 19.51 -8.34 -2.28
CA ALA A 156 18.47 -7.40 -1.92
C ALA A 156 19.03 -6.20 -1.14
N ARG A 157 18.89 -5.00 -1.72
CA ARG A 157 19.36 -3.73 -1.11
C ARG A 157 18.29 -2.64 -1.09
N LEU A 158 17.18 -2.84 -1.81
CA LEU A 158 16.05 -1.92 -1.89
C LEU A 158 14.77 -2.59 -1.41
N GLY A 159 13.83 -1.82 -0.87
CA GLY A 159 12.48 -2.30 -0.62
C GLY A 159 11.68 -2.37 -1.93
N THR A 160 10.43 -2.82 -1.86
CA THR A 160 9.50 -2.73 -3.00
C THR A 160 9.08 -1.29 -3.31
N ASN A 161 9.36 -0.37 -2.38
CA ASN A 161 9.39 1.09 -2.53
C ASN A 161 8.29 1.64 -3.46
N PRO A 162 7.00 1.51 -3.06
CA PRO A 162 5.88 1.88 -3.90
C PRO A 162 5.72 3.38 -4.13
N ILE A 163 5.08 3.69 -5.27
CA ILE A 163 4.67 5.04 -5.69
C ILE A 163 3.18 5.01 -6.02
N SER A 164 2.44 5.97 -5.49
CA SER A 164 1.05 6.20 -5.84
C SER A 164 0.76 7.66 -6.16
N ILE A 165 -0.02 7.88 -7.23
CA ILE A 165 -0.44 9.20 -7.70
C ILE A 165 -1.91 9.11 -8.08
N ALA A 166 -2.75 9.99 -7.51
CA ALA A 166 -4.18 10.06 -7.83
C ALA A 166 -4.57 11.46 -8.30
N VAL A 167 -5.44 11.54 -9.30
CA VAL A 167 -5.86 12.81 -9.91
C VAL A 167 -7.39 12.89 -10.02
N PRO A 168 -8.00 14.07 -9.80
CA PRO A 168 -9.45 14.22 -9.89
C PRO A 168 -9.92 14.08 -11.34
N SER A 169 -11.04 13.40 -11.56
CA SER A 169 -11.62 13.17 -12.89
C SER A 169 -13.14 13.06 -12.85
N ASP A 170 -13.79 13.17 -14.02
CA ASP A 170 -15.23 12.91 -14.21
C ASP A 170 -15.47 11.48 -14.73
N LEU A 171 -14.75 10.50 -14.19
CA LEU A 171 -14.89 9.08 -14.49
C LEU A 171 -15.66 8.36 -13.37
N ASP A 172 -16.29 7.24 -13.70
CA ASP A 172 -16.99 6.41 -12.70
C ASP A 172 -16.02 5.69 -11.75
N ALA A 173 -14.88 5.24 -12.27
CA ALA A 173 -13.79 4.68 -11.50
C ALA A 173 -12.62 5.68 -11.39
N PRO A 174 -11.91 5.72 -10.25
CA PRO A 174 -10.86 6.70 -10.01
C PRO A 174 -9.68 6.54 -10.98
N PHE A 175 -9.05 7.66 -11.34
CA PHE A 175 -7.84 7.68 -12.15
C PHE A 175 -6.62 7.79 -11.22
N TYR A 176 -5.89 6.69 -11.05
CA TYR A 176 -4.71 6.67 -10.18
C TYR A 176 -3.71 5.56 -10.56
N LEU A 177 -2.44 5.82 -10.27
CA LEU A 177 -1.37 4.84 -10.27
C LEU A 177 -1.10 4.38 -8.83
N ASP A 178 -0.90 3.08 -8.64
CA ASP A 178 -0.40 2.49 -7.38
C ASP A 178 0.42 1.24 -7.70
N MET A 179 1.74 1.35 -7.55
CA MET A 179 2.65 0.29 -7.98
C MET A 179 3.88 0.21 -7.08
N ALA A 180 4.35 -1.02 -6.87
CA ALA A 180 5.73 -1.25 -6.43
C ALA A 180 6.71 -0.89 -7.55
N THR A 181 7.95 -0.54 -7.18
CA THR A 181 9.04 -0.31 -8.13
C THR A 181 9.79 -1.60 -8.50
N SER A 182 9.42 -2.73 -7.88
CA SER A 182 9.82 -4.08 -8.27
C SER A 182 8.99 -4.62 -9.43
N ALA A 183 9.53 -5.60 -10.15
CA ALA A 183 8.85 -6.28 -11.26
C ALA A 183 7.55 -6.97 -10.81
N VAL A 184 7.48 -7.37 -9.54
CA VAL A 184 6.33 -7.98 -8.92
C VAL A 184 6.29 -7.70 -7.42
N ALA A 185 5.10 -7.77 -6.81
CA ALA A 185 4.94 -7.73 -5.35
C ALA A 185 5.41 -9.05 -4.70
N ALA A 186 6.08 -8.97 -3.56
CA ALA A 186 6.53 -10.14 -2.79
C ALA A 186 5.39 -11.11 -2.44
N GLY A 187 4.18 -10.60 -2.20
CA GLY A 187 2.99 -11.42 -1.92
C GLY A 187 2.63 -12.38 -3.07
N LYS A 188 2.86 -11.99 -4.32
CA LYS A 188 2.61 -12.87 -5.48
C LYS A 188 3.60 -14.04 -5.53
N ILE A 189 4.83 -13.84 -5.07
CA ILE A 189 5.81 -14.93 -4.93
C ILE A 189 5.34 -15.93 -3.87
N GLN A 190 4.89 -15.42 -2.70
CA GLN A 190 4.39 -16.30 -1.64
C GLN A 190 3.16 -17.10 -2.07
N LEU A 191 2.28 -16.49 -2.86
CA LEU A 191 1.13 -17.17 -3.44
C LEU A 191 1.55 -18.29 -4.40
N ALA A 192 2.51 -18.03 -5.28
CA ALA A 192 3.03 -19.05 -6.21
C ALA A 192 3.67 -20.23 -5.45
N VAL A 193 4.46 -19.95 -4.39
CA VAL A 193 4.99 -21.00 -3.50
C VAL A 193 3.86 -21.83 -2.90
N ALA A 194 2.83 -21.19 -2.37
CA ALA A 194 1.71 -21.89 -1.72
C ALA A 194 0.90 -22.75 -2.69
N ARG A 195 0.85 -22.36 -3.98
CA ARG A 195 0.15 -23.10 -5.04
C ARG A 195 1.02 -24.14 -5.75
N GLY A 196 2.34 -24.15 -5.51
CA GLY A 196 3.27 -24.99 -6.25
C GLY A 196 3.37 -24.60 -7.74
N GLU A 197 3.14 -23.32 -8.05
CA GLU A 197 3.16 -22.79 -9.42
C GLU A 197 4.52 -22.16 -9.74
N GLU A 198 4.96 -22.27 -10.99
CA GLU A 198 6.09 -21.47 -11.50
C GLU A 198 5.71 -19.99 -11.65
N ILE A 199 6.71 -19.11 -11.57
CA ILE A 199 6.55 -17.67 -11.80
C ILE A 199 7.20 -17.24 -13.12
N PRO A 200 6.75 -16.14 -13.73
CA PRO A 200 7.39 -15.60 -14.92
C PRO A 200 8.88 -15.28 -14.72
N THR A 201 9.69 -15.58 -15.73
CA THR A 201 11.08 -15.12 -15.80
C THR A 201 11.16 -13.60 -15.67
N GLY A 202 12.13 -13.10 -14.91
CA GLY A 202 12.32 -11.66 -14.68
C GLY A 202 11.61 -11.13 -13.43
N TRP A 203 10.91 -11.99 -12.67
CA TRP A 203 10.38 -11.61 -11.36
C TRP A 203 11.43 -11.66 -10.25
N ILE A 204 12.23 -12.74 -10.21
CA ILE A 204 13.25 -12.95 -9.18
C ILE A 204 14.55 -13.49 -9.76
N ILE A 205 15.58 -13.46 -8.92
CA ILE A 205 16.87 -14.15 -9.07
C ILE A 205 17.12 -15.06 -7.86
N ASP A 206 17.90 -16.11 -8.04
CA ASP A 206 18.40 -16.97 -6.96
C ASP A 206 19.58 -16.32 -6.19
N ALA A 207 20.14 -17.04 -5.21
CA ALA A 207 21.25 -16.55 -4.37
C ALA A 207 22.54 -16.26 -5.16
N GLU A 208 22.72 -16.89 -6.31
CA GLU A 208 23.87 -16.67 -7.19
C GLU A 208 23.61 -15.55 -8.22
N GLY A 209 22.39 -15.01 -8.26
CA GLY A 209 21.99 -13.95 -9.18
C GLY A 209 21.47 -14.44 -10.53
N ARG A 210 21.13 -15.72 -10.67
CA ARG A 210 20.56 -16.27 -11.92
C ARG A 210 19.06 -16.08 -11.92
N HIS A 211 18.49 -15.70 -13.07
CA HIS A 211 17.05 -15.67 -13.26
C HIS A 211 16.44 -17.06 -13.04
N THR A 212 15.29 -17.12 -12.38
CA THR A 212 14.59 -18.37 -12.09
C THR A 212 13.08 -18.19 -12.14
N THR A 213 12.38 -19.27 -12.49
CA THR A 213 10.92 -19.41 -12.44
C THR A 213 10.45 -20.20 -11.22
N ASP A 214 11.37 -20.73 -10.40
CA ASP A 214 11.07 -21.41 -9.14
C ASP A 214 10.91 -20.38 -8.01
N PRO A 215 9.69 -20.13 -7.51
CA PRO A 215 9.46 -19.12 -6.49
C PRO A 215 10.06 -19.49 -5.13
N THR A 216 10.45 -20.76 -4.89
CA THR A 216 11.07 -21.19 -3.64
C THR A 216 12.48 -20.63 -3.46
N GLN A 217 13.16 -20.25 -4.56
CA GLN A 217 14.49 -19.65 -4.53
C GLN A 217 14.50 -18.29 -3.82
N TYR A 218 13.36 -17.58 -3.81
CA TYR A 218 13.23 -16.28 -3.16
C TYR A 218 13.57 -16.34 -1.65
N ARG A 219 13.16 -17.40 -0.95
CA ARG A 219 13.45 -17.56 0.48
C ARG A 219 14.83 -18.18 0.75
N LYS A 220 15.52 -18.67 -0.28
CA LYS A 220 16.84 -19.33 -0.21
C LYS A 220 18.00 -18.37 -0.51
N GLY A 221 17.81 -17.07 -0.25
CA GLY A 221 18.81 -16.03 -0.54
C GLY A 221 18.59 -15.29 -1.86
N GLY A 222 17.53 -15.62 -2.60
CA GLY A 222 17.13 -14.89 -3.80
C GLY A 222 16.56 -13.50 -3.51
N ALA A 223 16.34 -12.72 -4.57
CA ALA A 223 15.83 -11.36 -4.51
C ALA A 223 14.82 -11.08 -5.63
N LEU A 224 13.90 -10.14 -5.39
CA LEU A 224 13.05 -9.59 -6.45
C LEU A 224 13.90 -8.75 -7.41
N LEU A 225 13.49 -8.71 -8.68
CA LEU A 225 14.06 -7.81 -9.67
C LEU A 225 13.30 -6.48 -9.73
N PRO A 226 13.96 -5.39 -10.16
CA PRO A 226 13.33 -4.10 -10.37
C PRO A 226 12.41 -4.12 -11.60
N LEU A 227 11.41 -3.24 -11.64
CA LEU A 227 10.57 -3.06 -12.82
C LEU A 227 11.42 -2.62 -14.02
N GLY A 228 11.16 -3.22 -15.19
CA GLY A 228 11.75 -2.80 -16.47
C GLY A 228 12.46 -3.90 -17.24
N GLY A 229 12.61 -5.11 -16.69
CA GLY A 229 13.26 -6.23 -17.39
C GLY A 229 14.70 -5.88 -17.76
N THR A 230 15.03 -5.92 -19.05
CA THR A 230 16.35 -5.49 -19.57
C THR A 230 16.65 -4.01 -19.29
N GLU A 231 15.61 -3.20 -19.08
CA GLU A 231 15.69 -1.78 -18.70
C GLU A 231 15.46 -1.58 -17.19
N GLY A 232 15.74 -2.60 -16.37
CA GLY A 232 15.46 -2.61 -14.94
C GLY A 232 16.18 -1.52 -14.11
N TYR A 233 17.17 -0.84 -14.70
CA TYR A 233 17.78 0.35 -14.11
C TYR A 233 16.76 1.48 -13.89
N LYS A 234 15.67 1.53 -14.68
CA LYS A 234 14.57 2.49 -14.49
C LYS A 234 13.79 2.20 -13.20
N GLY A 235 13.38 0.95 -12.98
CA GLY A 235 12.73 0.54 -11.73
C GLY A 235 13.65 0.69 -10.51
N SER A 236 14.94 0.39 -10.68
CA SER A 236 15.95 0.64 -9.63
C SER A 236 16.11 2.12 -9.31
N GLY A 237 16.12 2.98 -10.33
CA GLY A 237 16.15 4.43 -10.17
C GLY A 237 14.93 4.95 -9.39
N LEU A 238 13.72 4.49 -9.75
CA LEU A 238 12.50 4.82 -9.02
C LEU A 238 12.57 4.36 -7.56
N ALA A 239 12.97 3.11 -7.32
CA ALA A 239 13.11 2.56 -5.97
C ALA A 239 14.11 3.34 -5.11
N ALA A 240 15.25 3.75 -5.70
CA ALA A 240 16.25 4.55 -5.02
C ALA A 240 15.73 5.95 -4.66
N MET A 241 14.97 6.60 -5.55
CA MET A 241 14.38 7.91 -5.24
C MET A 241 13.33 7.83 -4.13
N VAL A 242 12.52 6.76 -4.12
CA VAL A 242 11.58 6.51 -3.02
C VAL A 242 12.32 6.31 -1.70
N GLU A 243 13.43 5.56 -1.68
CA GLU A 243 14.26 5.39 -0.48
C GLU A 243 14.85 6.73 0.00
N VAL A 244 15.24 7.62 -0.91
CA VAL A 244 15.70 8.97 -0.54
C VAL A 244 14.56 9.77 0.12
N LEU A 245 13.35 9.75 -0.46
CA LEU A 245 12.20 10.50 0.05
C LEU A 245 11.64 9.94 1.36
N CYS A 246 11.66 8.62 1.53
CA CYS A 246 10.98 7.94 2.62
C CYS A 246 11.93 7.50 3.74
N GLY A 247 13.16 7.11 3.41
CA GLY A 247 14.15 6.64 4.38
C GLY A 247 15.07 7.78 4.82
N LEU A 248 15.75 8.42 3.86
CA LEU A 248 16.76 9.42 4.16
C LEU A 248 16.16 10.77 4.60
N LEU A 249 15.24 11.32 3.81
CA LEU A 249 14.62 12.62 4.07
C LEU A 249 13.83 12.65 5.38
N THR A 250 13.25 11.52 5.77
CA THR A 250 12.47 11.39 7.01
C THR A 250 13.36 11.19 8.24
N GLY A 251 14.66 10.92 8.05
CA GLY A 251 15.61 10.62 9.12
C GLY A 251 15.61 9.17 9.59
N LEU A 252 14.84 8.27 8.95
CA LEU A 252 14.87 6.84 9.27
C LEU A 252 16.19 6.16 8.91
N GLY A 253 16.84 6.63 7.85
CA GLY A 253 18.05 6.03 7.31
C GLY A 253 17.77 4.77 6.48
N PHE A 254 18.82 4.01 6.22
CA PHE A 254 18.80 2.83 5.35
C PHE A 254 19.50 1.62 6.01
N GLY A 255 19.44 0.46 5.36
CA GLY A 255 20.01 -0.79 5.85
C GLY A 255 19.04 -1.57 6.74
N VAL A 256 19.56 -2.31 7.72
CA VAL A 256 18.75 -3.13 8.64
C VAL A 256 18.97 -2.65 10.07
N GLU A 257 17.87 -2.42 10.78
CA GLU A 257 17.84 -2.08 12.21
C GLU A 257 18.08 -3.37 13.04
N PRO A 258 19.11 -3.41 13.92
CA PRO A 258 19.47 -4.63 14.65
C PRO A 258 18.35 -5.24 15.49
N THR A 259 17.42 -4.42 16.00
CA THR A 259 16.28 -4.90 16.78
C THR A 259 15.20 -5.59 15.95
N GLY A 260 15.27 -5.49 14.61
CA GLY A 260 14.27 -6.06 13.70
C GLY A 260 12.92 -5.35 13.74
N ARG A 261 12.83 -4.17 14.38
CA ARG A 261 11.59 -3.41 14.44
C ARG A 261 11.23 -2.86 13.06
N HIS A 262 10.08 -3.28 12.54
CA HIS A 262 9.54 -2.83 11.25
C HIS A 262 9.22 -1.34 11.31
N ASN A 263 9.73 -0.57 10.34
CA ASN A 263 9.59 0.88 10.31
C ASN A 263 9.45 1.42 8.90
N ASP A 264 8.24 1.87 8.54
CA ASP A 264 8.00 2.46 7.22
C ASP A 264 8.20 3.98 7.26
N GLY A 265 8.89 4.51 6.26
CA GLY A 265 8.93 5.93 5.96
C GLY A 265 7.90 6.29 4.91
N CYS A 266 7.34 7.48 4.98
CA CYS A 266 6.47 8.02 3.93
C CYS A 266 6.81 9.45 3.59
N PHE A 267 6.67 9.76 2.30
CA PHE A 267 6.60 11.11 1.79
C PHE A 267 5.29 11.26 1.01
N MET A 268 4.55 12.32 1.28
CA MET A 268 3.29 12.62 0.61
C MET A 268 3.23 14.08 0.19
N ALA A 269 2.57 14.35 -0.92
CA ALA A 269 2.39 15.70 -1.43
C ALA A 269 1.00 15.89 -2.03
N VAL A 270 0.47 17.11 -1.91
CA VAL A 270 -0.83 17.50 -2.44
C VAL A 270 -0.69 18.77 -3.24
N PHE A 271 -1.30 18.80 -4.43
CA PHE A 271 -1.28 19.94 -5.34
C PHE A 271 -2.71 20.35 -5.66
N ASN A 272 -3.04 21.61 -5.36
CA ASN A 272 -4.33 22.21 -5.70
C ASN A 272 -4.41 22.47 -7.21
N VAL A 273 -5.26 21.71 -7.90
CA VAL A 273 -5.44 21.85 -9.36
C VAL A 273 -5.87 23.27 -9.73
N ALA A 274 -6.74 23.89 -8.92
CA ALA A 274 -7.29 25.21 -9.18
C ALA A 274 -6.23 26.33 -9.20
N ALA A 275 -5.04 26.07 -8.65
CA ALA A 275 -3.90 26.98 -8.71
C ALA A 275 -3.25 27.05 -10.10
N PHE A 276 -3.45 26.02 -10.93
CA PHE A 276 -2.86 25.91 -12.26
C PHE A 276 -3.88 26.17 -13.36
N ARG A 277 -5.10 25.65 -13.21
CA ARG A 277 -6.19 25.80 -14.19
C ARG A 277 -7.56 25.47 -13.59
N PRO A 278 -8.69 25.82 -14.26
CA PRO A 278 -10.03 25.50 -13.76
C PRO A 278 -10.22 23.98 -13.53
N LEU A 279 -10.60 23.59 -12.31
CA LEU A 279 -10.77 22.18 -11.91
C LEU A 279 -11.76 21.44 -12.81
N LYS A 280 -12.88 22.09 -13.19
CA LYS A 280 -13.91 21.48 -14.05
C LYS A 280 -13.35 21.08 -15.42
N GLU A 281 -12.51 21.92 -16.02
CA GLU A 281 -11.88 21.61 -17.31
C GLU A 281 -10.86 20.48 -17.17
N PHE A 282 -10.05 20.51 -16.10
CA PHE A 282 -9.09 19.45 -15.81
C PHE A 282 -9.77 18.09 -15.65
N LYS A 283 -10.83 17.98 -14.84
CA LYS A 283 -11.55 16.71 -14.62
C LYS A 283 -12.14 16.13 -15.90
N ARG A 284 -12.72 17.02 -16.75
CA ARG A 284 -13.27 16.65 -18.05
C ARG A 284 -12.18 16.12 -18.97
N GLU A 285 -11.05 16.81 -19.08
CA GLU A 285 -9.93 16.41 -19.95
C GLU A 285 -9.25 15.12 -19.48
N VAL A 286 -9.15 14.88 -18.17
CA VAL A 286 -8.67 13.57 -17.66
C VAL A 286 -9.63 12.45 -18.09
N ALA A 287 -10.94 12.68 -18.03
CA ALA A 287 -11.92 11.69 -18.49
C ALA A 287 -11.86 11.48 -20.01
N GLU A 288 -11.66 12.53 -20.80
CA GLU A 288 -11.44 12.45 -22.25
C GLU A 288 -10.16 11.69 -22.58
N PHE A 289 -9.06 11.95 -21.86
CA PHE A 289 -7.80 11.23 -21.99
C PHE A 289 -7.95 9.75 -21.68
N ALA A 290 -8.65 9.39 -20.60
CA ALA A 290 -8.95 8.00 -20.28
C ALA A 290 -9.76 7.30 -21.38
N ARG A 291 -10.78 7.96 -21.94
CA ARG A 291 -11.54 7.44 -23.09
C ARG A 291 -10.68 7.31 -24.35
N TYR A 292 -9.78 8.26 -24.60
CA TYR A 292 -8.82 8.20 -25.69
C TYR A 292 -7.90 6.97 -25.55
N LEU A 293 -7.32 6.72 -24.37
CA LEU A 293 -6.52 5.52 -24.11
C LEU A 293 -7.34 4.24 -24.36
N LYS A 294 -8.56 4.17 -23.84
CA LYS A 294 -9.45 3.01 -24.01
C LYS A 294 -9.91 2.78 -25.46
N SER A 295 -9.90 3.82 -26.29
CA SER A 295 -10.24 3.71 -27.72
C SER A 295 -9.14 3.04 -28.56
N THR A 296 -7.97 2.79 -27.96
CA THR A 296 -6.88 2.06 -28.61
C THR A 296 -7.33 0.64 -28.97
N PRO A 297 -7.20 0.22 -30.24
CA PRO A 297 -7.48 -1.17 -30.63
C PRO A 297 -6.66 -2.16 -29.78
N PRO A 298 -7.27 -3.25 -29.28
CA PRO A 298 -6.56 -4.21 -28.45
C PRO A 298 -5.44 -4.88 -29.25
N SER A 299 -4.28 -5.07 -28.62
CA SER A 299 -3.25 -5.98 -29.13
C SER A 299 -3.75 -7.43 -29.11
N GLU A 300 -3.10 -8.29 -29.89
CA GLU A 300 -3.42 -9.73 -29.95
C GLU A 300 -3.48 -10.36 -28.54
N GLY A 301 -4.56 -11.09 -28.25
CA GLY A 301 -4.79 -11.73 -26.96
C GLY A 301 -5.19 -10.80 -25.80
N SER A 302 -5.24 -9.48 -26.01
CA SER A 302 -5.66 -8.52 -24.99
C SER A 302 -7.18 -8.40 -24.90
N LYS A 303 -7.69 -8.15 -23.68
CA LYS A 303 -9.12 -7.83 -23.43
C LYS A 303 -9.45 -6.35 -23.65
N GLY A 304 -8.47 -5.53 -24.04
CA GLY A 304 -8.61 -4.08 -24.17
C GLY A 304 -7.61 -3.32 -23.32
N VAL A 305 -7.55 -2.00 -23.56
CA VAL A 305 -6.75 -1.07 -22.75
C VAL A 305 -7.58 -0.62 -21.55
N PHE A 306 -6.95 -0.64 -20.38
CA PHE A 306 -7.49 -0.07 -19.15
C PHE A 306 -6.71 1.19 -18.79
N TYR A 307 -7.39 2.21 -18.27
CA TYR A 307 -6.68 3.35 -17.66
C TYR A 307 -6.26 3.03 -16.21
N PRO A 308 -5.26 3.73 -15.65
CA PRO A 308 -4.79 3.50 -14.28
C PRO A 308 -5.94 3.65 -13.26
N GLY A 309 -6.18 2.60 -12.47
CA GLY A 309 -7.25 2.55 -11.46
C GLY A 309 -8.58 1.95 -11.95
N GLU A 310 -8.75 1.72 -13.25
CA GLU A 310 -9.99 1.13 -13.80
C GLU A 310 -10.19 -0.32 -13.35
N ILE A 311 -9.12 -1.13 -13.37
CA ILE A 311 -9.18 -2.55 -12.98
C ILE A 311 -9.62 -2.67 -11.51
N GLU A 312 -9.04 -1.85 -10.65
CA GLU A 312 -9.39 -1.79 -9.23
C GLU A 312 -10.82 -1.30 -9.01
N GLY A 313 -11.27 -0.27 -9.74
CA GLY A 313 -12.65 0.22 -9.64
C GLY A 313 -13.69 -0.82 -10.06
N LEU A 314 -13.45 -1.54 -11.16
CA LEU A 314 -14.32 -2.64 -11.60
C LEU A 314 -14.37 -3.77 -10.56
N ARG A 315 -13.22 -4.12 -9.98
CA ARG A 315 -13.12 -5.17 -8.97
C ARG A 315 -13.75 -4.76 -7.64
N GLU A 316 -13.63 -3.50 -7.25
CA GLU A 316 -14.32 -2.94 -6.08
C GLU A 316 -15.82 -3.04 -6.25
N GLN A 317 -16.37 -2.60 -7.39
CA GLN A 317 -17.81 -2.72 -7.68
C GLN A 317 -18.28 -4.18 -7.65
N GLN A 318 -17.49 -5.10 -8.20
CA GLN A 318 -17.80 -6.52 -8.16
C GLN A 318 -17.81 -7.05 -6.71
N ARG A 319 -16.74 -6.84 -5.96
CA ARG A 319 -16.59 -7.36 -4.58
C ARG A 319 -17.55 -6.69 -3.59
N LEU A 320 -17.98 -5.46 -3.85
CA LEU A 320 -19.05 -4.79 -3.11
C LEU A 320 -20.42 -5.45 -3.32
N ARG A 321 -20.69 -6.05 -4.48
CA ARG A 321 -21.93 -6.78 -4.75
C ARG A 321 -21.84 -8.24 -4.31
N ASP A 322 -20.81 -8.92 -4.74
CA ASP A 322 -20.70 -10.38 -4.65
C ASP A 322 -20.09 -10.83 -3.31
N GLY A 323 -19.38 -9.93 -2.61
CA GLY A 323 -18.58 -10.23 -1.43
C GLY A 323 -17.10 -10.43 -1.79
N ILE A 324 -16.28 -10.56 -0.75
CA ILE A 324 -14.84 -10.76 -0.84
C ILE A 324 -14.54 -12.21 -0.51
N GLU A 325 -13.89 -12.92 -1.43
CA GLU A 325 -13.36 -14.25 -1.20
C GLU A 325 -12.10 -14.17 -0.32
N ILE A 326 -12.05 -14.95 0.77
CA ILE A 326 -10.94 -14.99 1.71
C ILE A 326 -10.30 -16.38 1.68
N GLU A 327 -8.96 -16.46 1.62
CA GLU A 327 -8.25 -17.73 1.67
C GLU A 327 -8.56 -18.47 2.98
N ASP A 328 -8.75 -19.79 2.91
CA ASP A 328 -9.09 -20.59 4.10
C ASP A 328 -8.05 -20.44 5.21
N ALA A 329 -6.75 -20.39 4.87
CA ALA A 329 -5.68 -20.16 5.85
C ALA A 329 -5.77 -18.79 6.53
N THR A 330 -6.19 -17.75 5.81
CA THR A 330 -6.42 -16.41 6.37
C THR A 330 -7.64 -16.45 7.30
N TRP A 331 -8.73 -17.07 6.84
CA TRP A 331 -9.96 -17.19 7.60
C TRP A 331 -9.74 -17.94 8.92
N GLU A 332 -9.01 -19.06 8.91
CA GLU A 332 -8.68 -19.80 10.12
C GLU A 332 -7.88 -18.98 11.14
N LYS A 333 -6.95 -18.14 10.68
CA LYS A 333 -6.21 -17.24 11.58
C LYS A 333 -7.13 -16.22 12.24
N LEU A 334 -8.07 -15.65 11.49
CA LEU A 334 -9.07 -14.73 12.04
C LEU A 334 -9.98 -15.43 13.05
N ARG A 335 -10.43 -16.67 12.77
CA ARG A 335 -11.22 -17.48 13.71
C ARG A 335 -10.44 -17.83 14.98
N ALA A 336 -9.17 -18.22 14.83
CA ALA A 336 -8.30 -18.53 15.96
C ALA A 336 -8.11 -17.31 16.88
N LEU A 337 -7.86 -16.13 16.30
CA LEU A 337 -7.78 -14.88 17.05
C LEU A 337 -9.12 -14.52 17.71
N ALA A 338 -10.25 -14.73 17.02
CA ALA A 338 -11.56 -14.50 17.61
C ALA A 338 -11.79 -15.38 18.84
N ARG A 339 -11.40 -16.66 18.80
CA ARG A 339 -11.47 -17.56 19.96
C ARG A 339 -10.50 -17.14 21.07
N GLU A 340 -9.28 -16.74 20.72
CA GLU A 340 -8.28 -16.23 21.68
C GLU A 340 -8.84 -15.04 22.47
N TYR A 341 -9.50 -14.10 21.79
CA TYR A 341 -10.12 -12.93 22.39
C TYR A 341 -11.56 -13.13 22.87
N ARG A 342 -12.12 -14.36 22.78
CA ARG A 342 -13.50 -14.70 23.15
C ARG A 342 -14.57 -13.87 22.43
N LEU A 343 -14.33 -13.58 21.16
CA LEU A 343 -15.21 -12.84 20.25
C LEU A 343 -15.88 -13.72 19.20
N ASP A 344 -15.58 -15.02 19.16
CA ASP A 344 -16.06 -15.97 18.14
C ASP A 344 -17.59 -16.05 18.06
N THR A 345 -18.30 -16.06 19.19
CA THR A 345 -19.77 -16.03 19.20
C THR A 345 -20.32 -14.67 18.77
N VAL A 346 -19.69 -13.56 19.20
CA VAL A 346 -20.14 -12.19 18.91
C VAL A 346 -19.93 -11.83 17.44
N LEU A 347 -18.87 -12.36 16.84
CA LEU A 347 -18.50 -12.12 15.44
C LEU A 347 -19.06 -13.16 14.47
N ASP A 348 -19.82 -14.15 14.96
CA ASP A 348 -20.34 -15.25 14.14
C ASP A 348 -19.21 -15.98 13.39
N LEU A 349 -18.15 -16.31 14.14
CA LEU A 349 -16.92 -16.96 13.69
C LEU A 349 -16.66 -18.31 14.39
N ALA A 350 -17.67 -18.84 15.08
CA ALA A 350 -17.59 -20.11 15.82
C ALA A 350 -17.07 -21.28 14.96
#